data_AF-A0A7C4MJZ5-F1
#
_entry.id   AF-A0A7C4MJZ5-F1
#
_cell.length_a   1.000
_cell.length_b   1.000
_cell.length_c   1.000
_cell.angle_alpha   90.00
_cell.angle_beta   90.00
_cell.angle_gamma   90.00
#
_symmetry.space_group_name_H-M   'P 1'
#
loop_
_entity.id
_entity.type
_entity.pdbx_description
1 polymer ?
#
loop_
_entity_poly.entity_id
_entity_poly.type
_entity_poly.pdbx_seq_one_letter_code
_entity_poly.pdbx_strand_id
1 'polypeptide(L)'
;MPLRQLKALYEKRQQTLNALLKDRKINSKRRDEIHGALSEIDSFLKAIDTFRDQEIEDNRKLDEKTTLDVSKSIFKSIHDKIKSRFDSSQTRKNLVLLFLKKAETTIRYEFYAKLAKNEGYESIAHVFKEFSENEKEHARLIFKYLGWDMKTKYNIMESADIERQCHSKMYDEFEDTATKERFKDIAEFIKELSEIEAEHEKKFLRLMKILHENKLFSADMIVRWKCRNCGHVSDAKEAPKKCKVCKKTQAFFEIHKE
;
A
#
# COMPACT_ATOMS: atom_id res chain seq x y z
N MET A 1 3.00 -20.46 -3.24
CA MET A 1 1.60 -20.02 -3.37
C MET A 1 1.20 -19.36 -2.05
N PRO A 2 0.68 -18.12 -2.04
CA PRO A 2 0.18 -17.47 -0.83
C PRO A 2 -0.84 -18.34 -0.07
N LEU A 3 -0.84 -18.30 1.27
CA LEU A 3 -1.74 -19.12 2.11
C LEU A 3 -3.23 -18.93 1.74
N ARG A 4 -3.63 -17.71 1.36
CA ARG A 4 -4.99 -17.41 0.86
C ARG A 4 -5.35 -18.18 -0.42
N GLN A 5 -4.41 -18.28 -1.36
CA GLN A 5 -4.60 -19.03 -2.62
C GLN A 5 -4.58 -20.54 -2.37
N LEU A 6 -3.76 -21.01 -1.42
CA LEU A 6 -3.71 -22.40 -1.02
C LEU A 6 -4.99 -22.84 -0.29
N LYS A 7 -5.52 -22.01 0.62
CA LYS A 7 -6.81 -22.23 1.30
C LYS A 7 -7.94 -22.36 0.29
N ALA A 8 -8.05 -21.42 -0.65
CA ALA A 8 -9.07 -21.45 -1.69
C ALA A 8 -9.00 -22.72 -2.57
N LEU A 9 -7.79 -23.23 -2.84
CA LEU A 9 -7.61 -24.48 -3.57
C LEU A 9 -8.15 -25.69 -2.78
N TYR A 10 -7.85 -25.77 -1.48
CA TYR A 10 -8.33 -26.85 -0.62
C TYR A 10 -9.83 -26.77 -0.36
N GLU A 11 -10.39 -25.58 -0.16
CA GLU A 11 -11.84 -25.36 -0.04
C GLU A 11 -12.57 -25.78 -1.32
N LYS A 12 -12.04 -25.42 -2.49
CA LYS A 12 -12.60 -25.85 -3.79
C LYS A 12 -12.54 -27.37 -3.95
N ARG A 13 -11.46 -28.01 -3.50
CA ARG A 13 -11.33 -29.47 -3.50
C ARG A 13 -12.31 -30.12 -2.52
N GLN A 14 -12.48 -29.56 -1.33
CA GLN A 14 -13.46 -29.99 -0.33
C GLN A 14 -14.89 -29.91 -0.87
N GLN A 15 -15.26 -28.79 -1.52
CA GLN A 15 -16.55 -28.62 -2.18
C GLN A 15 -16.78 -29.66 -3.28
N THR A 16 -15.76 -29.95 -4.07
CA THR A 16 -15.83 -30.97 -5.13
C THR A 16 -16.07 -32.36 -4.56
N LEU A 17 -15.35 -32.73 -3.49
CA LEU A 17 -15.52 -34.03 -2.82
C LEU A 17 -16.88 -34.15 -2.13
N ASN A 18 -17.36 -33.08 -1.48
CA ASN A 18 -18.70 -33.02 -0.90
C ASN A 18 -19.80 -33.13 -1.96
N ALA A 19 -19.58 -32.58 -3.16
CA ALA A 19 -20.51 -32.75 -4.28
C ALA A 19 -20.55 -34.20 -4.77
N LEU A 20 -19.40 -34.89 -4.83
CA LEU A 20 -19.34 -36.31 -5.19
C LEU A 20 -20.09 -37.19 -4.19
N LEU A 21 -20.02 -36.91 -2.88
CA LEU A 21 -20.76 -37.66 -1.86
C LEU A 21 -22.30 -37.60 -2.01
N LYS A 22 -22.82 -36.60 -2.74
CA LYS A 22 -24.26 -36.48 -3.03
C LYS A 22 -24.71 -37.43 -4.16
N ASP A 23 -23.78 -38.02 -4.91
CA ASP A 23 -24.10 -39.01 -5.92
C ASP A 23 -24.48 -40.36 -5.29
N ARG A 24 -25.71 -40.80 -5.57
CA ARG A 24 -26.28 -42.06 -5.06
C ARG A 24 -25.61 -43.30 -5.66
N LYS A 25 -24.84 -43.17 -6.74
CA LYS A 25 -24.16 -44.28 -7.44
C LYS A 25 -22.78 -44.63 -6.87
N ILE A 26 -22.26 -43.86 -5.92
CA ILE A 26 -20.98 -44.14 -5.27
C ILE A 26 -21.10 -45.37 -4.34
N ASN A 27 -20.20 -46.34 -4.52
CA ASN A 27 -20.10 -47.52 -3.66
C ASN A 27 -19.50 -47.18 -2.28
N SER A 28 -19.70 -48.05 -1.29
CA SER A 28 -19.28 -47.76 0.10
C SER A 28 -17.79 -47.52 0.24
N LYS A 29 -16.95 -48.36 -0.40
CA LYS A 29 -15.49 -48.22 -0.36
C LYS A 29 -15.01 -46.85 -0.85
N ARG A 30 -15.58 -46.37 -1.96
CA ARG A 30 -15.25 -45.06 -2.54
C ARG A 30 -15.79 -43.92 -1.67
N ARG A 31 -16.92 -44.11 -0.99
CA ARG A 31 -17.45 -43.16 -0.01
C ARG A 31 -16.50 -43.01 1.18
N ASP A 32 -15.97 -44.12 1.69
CA ASP A 32 -15.01 -44.14 2.80
C ASP A 32 -13.69 -43.44 2.41
N GLU A 33 -13.18 -43.69 1.19
CA GLU A 33 -12.01 -42.98 0.64
C GLU A 33 -12.22 -41.46 0.56
N ILE A 34 -13.41 -41.02 0.15
CA ILE A 34 -13.74 -39.59 0.07
C ILE A 34 -13.85 -38.97 1.46
N HIS A 35 -14.44 -39.66 2.44
CA HIS A 35 -14.47 -39.20 3.83
C HIS A 35 -13.08 -39.09 4.44
N GLY A 36 -12.18 -40.03 4.16
CA GLY A 36 -10.77 -39.95 4.55
C GLY A 36 -10.08 -38.72 3.95
N ALA A 37 -10.24 -38.49 2.64
CA ALA A 37 -9.68 -37.32 1.97
C ALA A 37 -10.25 -35.99 2.50
N LEU A 38 -11.54 -35.95 2.85
CA LEU A 38 -12.16 -34.77 3.49
C LEU A 38 -11.59 -34.51 4.88
N SER A 39 -11.38 -35.55 5.69
CA SER A 39 -10.75 -35.42 7.00
C SER A 39 -9.31 -34.88 6.91
N GLU A 40 -8.55 -35.32 5.91
CA GLU A 40 -7.21 -34.78 5.64
C GLU A 40 -7.28 -33.31 5.22
N ILE A 41 -8.19 -32.95 4.31
CA ILE A 41 -8.38 -31.56 3.87
C ILE A 41 -8.80 -30.67 5.04
N ASP A 42 -9.67 -31.13 5.93
CA ASP A 42 -10.07 -30.39 7.13
C ASP A 42 -8.87 -30.16 8.07
N SER A 43 -8.01 -31.17 8.22
CA SER A 43 -6.76 -31.03 8.97
C SER A 43 -5.82 -30.01 8.33
N PHE A 44 -5.71 -30.01 6.99
CA PHE A 44 -4.89 -29.04 6.26
C PHE A 44 -5.46 -27.63 6.35
N LEU A 45 -6.78 -27.44 6.25
CA LEU A 45 -7.44 -26.15 6.39
C LEU A 45 -7.24 -25.59 7.81
N LYS A 46 -7.39 -26.42 8.84
CA LYS A 46 -7.07 -26.04 10.23
C LYS A 46 -5.61 -25.65 10.41
N ALA A 47 -4.68 -26.39 9.81
CA ALA A 47 -3.26 -26.05 9.85
C ALA A 47 -2.99 -24.72 9.13
N ILE A 48 -3.59 -24.49 7.96
CA ILE A 48 -3.48 -23.23 7.22
C ILE A 48 -4.03 -22.06 8.05
N ASP A 49 -5.17 -22.24 8.71
CA ASP A 49 -5.74 -21.23 9.59
C ASP A 49 -4.85 -20.98 10.81
N THR A 50 -4.28 -22.04 11.40
CA THR A 50 -3.30 -21.91 12.49
C THR A 50 -2.03 -21.17 12.03
N PHE A 51 -1.52 -21.47 10.83
CA PHE A 51 -0.37 -20.76 10.26
C PHE A 51 -0.70 -19.32 9.92
N ARG A 52 -1.94 -19.03 9.49
CA ARG A 52 -2.41 -17.68 9.24
C ARG A 52 -2.54 -16.90 10.54
N ASP A 53 -3.09 -17.51 11.59
CA ASP A 53 -3.21 -16.90 12.91
C ASP A 53 -1.82 -16.69 13.53
N GLN A 54 -0.89 -17.63 13.33
CA GLN A 54 0.51 -17.49 13.70
C GLN A 54 1.21 -16.42 12.87
N GLU A 55 0.95 -16.29 11.57
CA GLU A 55 1.48 -15.22 10.72
C GLU A 55 0.92 -13.85 11.15
N ILE A 56 -0.37 -13.78 11.50
CA ILE A 56 -1.00 -12.57 12.06
C ILE A 56 -0.37 -12.23 13.42
N GLU A 57 -0.17 -13.23 14.28
CA GLU A 57 0.43 -13.06 15.60
C GLU A 57 1.92 -12.74 15.51
N ASP A 58 2.65 -13.31 14.56
CA ASP A 58 4.05 -13.00 14.28
C ASP A 58 4.17 -11.61 13.64
N ASN A 59 3.21 -11.19 12.82
CA ASN A 59 3.09 -9.82 12.32
C ASN A 59 2.70 -8.84 13.44
N ARG A 60 1.85 -9.22 14.39
CA ARG A 60 1.55 -8.44 15.61
C ARG A 60 2.75 -8.38 16.56
N LYS A 61 3.50 -9.48 16.69
CA LYS A 61 4.76 -9.51 17.44
C LYS A 61 5.86 -8.79 16.70
N LEU A 62 5.81 -8.69 15.38
CA LEU A 62 6.60 -7.74 14.61
C LEU A 62 6.07 -6.31 14.85
N ASP A 63 4.78 -6.09 15.07
CA ASP A 63 4.30 -4.78 15.52
C ASP A 63 4.68 -4.48 16.98
N GLU A 64 4.92 -5.48 17.84
CA GLU A 64 5.33 -5.31 19.26
C GLU A 64 6.87 -5.33 19.49
N LYS A 65 7.63 -6.15 18.73
CA LYS A 65 9.11 -6.20 18.74
C LYS A 65 9.74 -5.33 17.65
N THR A 66 8.98 -5.01 16.60
CA THR A 66 9.33 -4.10 15.50
C THR A 66 8.36 -2.91 15.38
N THR A 67 7.55 -2.65 16.41
CA THR A 67 7.84 -1.42 17.14
C THR A 67 9.28 -1.56 17.59
N LEU A 68 10.18 -1.20 16.66
CA LEU A 68 11.25 -0.30 16.99
C LEU A 68 10.61 0.62 18.03
N ASP A 69 10.95 0.42 19.29
CA ASP A 69 10.74 1.40 20.35
C ASP A 69 11.47 2.71 19.97
N VAL A 70 12.13 2.76 18.82
CA VAL A 70 12.46 3.95 18.07
C VAL A 70 11.21 4.71 17.60
N SER A 71 10.13 4.11 17.08
CA SER A 71 8.94 4.90 16.67
C SER A 71 8.25 5.52 17.88
N LYS A 72 7.92 4.77 18.94
CA LYS A 72 7.32 5.36 20.15
C LYS A 72 8.32 6.18 20.97
N SER A 73 9.54 5.73 21.26
CA SER A 73 10.51 6.52 22.05
C SER A 73 11.12 7.67 21.27
N ILE A 74 11.38 7.56 19.96
CA ILE A 74 11.84 8.70 19.14
C ILE A 74 10.68 9.61 18.73
N PHE A 75 9.48 9.14 18.33
CA PHE A 75 8.36 10.08 18.14
C PHE A 75 7.98 10.73 19.47
N LYS A 76 7.82 9.98 20.56
CA LYS A 76 7.48 10.58 21.86
C LYS A 76 8.60 11.48 22.36
N SER A 77 9.89 11.10 22.26
CA SER A 77 10.99 11.98 22.67
C SER A 77 11.26 13.14 21.72
N ILE A 78 10.93 13.10 20.43
CA ILE A 78 11.08 14.24 19.50
C ILE A 78 9.84 15.14 19.53
N HIS A 79 8.65 14.56 19.61
CA HIS A 79 7.37 15.26 19.69
C HIS A 79 7.07 15.82 21.09
N ASP A 80 7.53 15.17 22.16
CA ASP A 80 7.39 15.68 23.53
C ASP A 80 8.52 16.63 23.94
N LYS A 81 9.70 16.60 23.29
CA LYS A 81 10.80 17.56 23.57
C LYS A 81 10.62 18.88 22.83
N ILE A 82 9.55 19.59 23.18
CA ILE A 82 9.12 20.94 22.74
C ILE A 82 7.94 20.83 21.77
N LYS A 83 6.74 20.67 22.33
CA LYS A 83 5.51 21.12 21.66
C LYS A 83 5.64 22.63 21.51
N SER A 84 6.05 23.08 20.32
CA SER A 84 6.31 24.48 20.09
C SER A 84 5.01 25.29 20.22
N ARG A 85 5.11 26.60 20.50
CA ARG A 85 3.95 27.51 20.42
C ARG A 85 3.24 27.38 19.06
N PHE A 86 3.98 27.04 18.01
CA PHE A 86 3.44 26.81 16.68
C PHE A 86 2.57 25.55 16.60
N ASP A 87 2.99 24.45 17.22
CA ASP A 87 2.27 23.15 17.16
C ASP A 87 0.87 23.20 17.77
N SER A 88 0.68 24.02 18.79
CA SER A 88 -0.63 24.25 19.42
C SER A 88 -1.40 25.44 18.84
N SER A 89 -0.80 26.20 17.91
CA SER A 89 -1.40 27.45 17.42
C SER A 89 -2.59 27.24 16.48
N GLN A 90 -3.49 28.22 16.46
CA GLN A 90 -4.51 28.31 15.42
C GLN A 90 -3.89 28.50 14.02
N THR A 91 -2.74 29.17 13.93
CA THR A 91 -2.00 29.34 12.67
C THR A 91 -1.65 28.00 12.03
N ARG A 92 -1.15 27.04 12.81
CA ARG A 92 -0.83 25.70 12.29
C ARG A 92 -2.07 24.98 11.79
N LYS A 93 -3.20 25.05 12.51
CA LYS A 93 -4.47 24.48 12.05
C LYS A 93 -4.93 25.12 10.74
N ASN A 94 -4.84 26.45 10.63
CA ASN A 94 -5.16 27.18 9.42
C ASN A 94 -4.26 26.76 8.24
N LEU A 95 -2.96 26.53 8.48
CA LEU A 95 -2.04 26.04 7.45
C LEU A 95 -2.40 24.62 6.99
N VAL A 96 -2.82 23.72 7.89
CA VAL A 96 -3.31 22.39 7.49
C VAL A 96 -4.56 22.50 6.62
N LEU A 97 -5.53 23.34 7.01
CA LEU A 97 -6.75 23.57 6.21
C LEU A 97 -6.43 24.19 4.85
N LEU A 98 -5.49 25.15 4.80
CA LEU A 98 -5.01 25.73 3.55
C LEU A 98 -4.35 24.65 2.68
N PHE A 99 -3.48 23.80 3.24
CA PHE A 99 -2.87 22.70 2.49
C PHE A 99 -3.92 21.78 1.87
N LEU A 100 -4.90 21.33 2.66
CA LEU A 100 -5.99 20.48 2.16
C LEU A 100 -6.77 21.17 1.04
N LYS A 101 -7.06 22.47 1.19
CA LYS A 101 -7.77 23.22 0.15
C LYS A 101 -6.96 23.33 -1.14
N LYS A 102 -5.65 23.56 -1.03
CA LYS A 102 -4.75 23.67 -2.19
C LYS A 102 -4.55 22.32 -2.89
N ALA A 103 -4.46 21.22 -2.13
CA ALA A 103 -4.43 19.87 -2.67
C ALA A 103 -5.74 19.51 -3.42
N GLU A 104 -6.91 19.78 -2.81
CA GLU A 104 -8.22 19.59 -3.45
C GLU A 104 -8.31 20.40 -4.75
N THR A 105 -7.91 21.67 -4.72
CA THR A 105 -8.03 22.60 -5.86
C THR A 105 -7.08 22.18 -7.00
N THR A 106 -5.87 21.73 -6.68
CA THR A 106 -4.89 21.21 -7.65
C THR A 106 -5.50 20.07 -8.47
N ILE A 107 -6.06 19.05 -7.80
CA ILE A 107 -6.65 17.88 -8.44
C ILE A 107 -7.91 18.23 -9.24
N ARG A 108 -8.77 19.11 -8.70
CA ARG A 108 -9.97 19.57 -9.42
C ARG A 108 -9.62 20.29 -10.71
N TYR A 109 -8.66 21.21 -10.68
CA TYR A 109 -8.22 21.94 -11.87
C TYR A 109 -7.57 21.00 -12.90
N GLU A 110 -6.84 19.97 -12.47
CA GLU A 110 -6.33 18.95 -13.39
C GLU A 110 -7.47 18.18 -14.08
N PHE A 111 -8.52 17.82 -13.35
CA PHE A 111 -9.70 17.17 -13.93
C PHE A 111 -10.47 18.09 -14.88
N TYR A 112 -10.62 19.37 -14.53
CA TYR A 112 -11.27 20.37 -15.39
C TYR A 112 -10.47 20.66 -16.65
N ALA A 113 -9.14 20.66 -16.57
CA ALA A 113 -8.28 20.77 -17.76
C ALA A 113 -8.55 19.62 -18.74
N LYS A 114 -8.66 18.38 -18.24
CA LYS A 114 -9.00 17.22 -19.06
C LYS A 114 -10.39 17.32 -19.67
N LEU A 115 -11.38 17.77 -18.89
CA LEU A 115 -12.75 17.96 -19.38
C LEU A 115 -12.82 19.01 -20.49
N ALA A 116 -12.26 20.20 -20.25
CA ALA A 116 -12.21 21.28 -21.22
C ALA A 116 -11.51 20.86 -22.53
N LYS A 117 -10.46 20.04 -22.43
CA LYS A 117 -9.79 19.47 -23.60
C LYS A 117 -10.69 18.52 -24.39
N ASN A 118 -11.42 17.63 -23.70
CA ASN A 118 -12.36 16.71 -24.35
C ASN A 118 -13.51 17.46 -25.05
N GLU A 119 -13.88 18.64 -24.54
CA GLU A 119 -14.90 19.52 -25.13
C GLU A 119 -14.35 20.42 -26.26
N GLY A 120 -13.04 20.37 -26.55
CA GLY A 120 -12.39 21.16 -27.60
C GLY A 120 -11.95 22.57 -27.17
N TYR A 121 -12.07 22.93 -25.89
CA TYR A 121 -11.66 24.21 -25.33
C TYR A 121 -10.19 24.21 -24.89
N GLU A 122 -9.26 24.08 -25.84
CA GLU A 122 -7.82 23.95 -25.56
C GLU A 122 -7.23 25.13 -24.77
N SER A 123 -7.67 26.37 -25.02
CA SER A 123 -7.22 27.54 -24.27
C SER A 123 -7.68 27.52 -22.80
N ILE A 124 -8.91 27.08 -22.55
CA ILE A 124 -9.46 26.92 -21.18
C ILE A 124 -8.75 25.77 -20.46
N ALA A 125 -8.50 24.66 -21.16
CA ALA A 125 -7.74 23.54 -20.63
C ALA A 125 -6.34 23.95 -20.19
N HIS A 126 -5.66 24.79 -20.98
CA HIS A 126 -4.36 25.35 -20.63
C HIS A 126 -4.42 26.18 -19.33
N VAL A 127 -5.41 27.08 -19.20
CA VAL A 127 -5.58 27.92 -18.00
C VAL A 127 -5.80 27.05 -16.75
N PHE A 128 -6.67 26.04 -16.83
CA PHE A 128 -6.86 25.13 -15.70
C PHE A 128 -5.59 24.36 -15.34
N LYS A 129 -4.82 23.91 -16.33
CA LYS A 129 -3.55 23.20 -16.08
C LYS A 129 -2.52 24.12 -15.43
N GLU A 130 -2.38 25.35 -15.92
CA GLU A 130 -1.51 26.37 -15.31
C GLU A 130 -1.89 26.62 -13.85
N PHE A 131 -3.18 26.81 -13.57
CA PHE A 131 -3.66 27.07 -12.22
C PHE A 131 -3.45 25.85 -11.30
N SER A 132 -3.63 24.63 -11.81
CA SER A 132 -3.32 23.40 -11.07
C SER A 132 -1.84 23.37 -10.63
N GLU A 133 -0.90 23.71 -11.52
CA GLU A 133 0.53 23.75 -11.15
C GLU A 133 0.84 24.89 -10.16
N ASN A 134 0.19 26.05 -10.27
CA ASN A 134 0.32 27.13 -9.30
C ASN A 134 -0.16 26.71 -7.90
N GLU A 135 -1.31 26.04 -7.81
CA GLU A 135 -1.85 25.59 -6.52
C GLU A 135 -1.01 24.46 -5.89
N LYS A 136 -0.37 23.64 -6.73
CA LYS A 136 0.63 22.66 -6.29
C LYS A 136 1.86 23.34 -5.67
N GLU A 137 2.33 24.43 -6.24
CA GLU A 137 3.43 25.22 -5.66
C GLU A 137 3.02 25.90 -4.35
N HIS A 138 1.80 26.44 -4.27
CA HIS A 138 1.26 26.94 -3.01
C HIS A 138 1.20 25.85 -1.92
N ALA A 139 0.72 24.65 -2.26
CA ALA A 139 0.69 23.51 -1.35
C ALA A 139 2.11 23.13 -0.89
N ARG A 140 3.11 23.16 -1.78
CA ARG A 140 4.52 22.90 -1.46
C ARG A 140 5.09 23.89 -0.44
N LEU A 141 4.79 25.19 -0.60
CA LEU A 141 5.22 26.22 0.35
C LEU A 141 4.58 26.00 1.73
N ILE A 142 3.29 25.70 1.77
CA ILE A 142 2.58 25.39 3.02
C ILE A 142 3.15 24.14 3.69
N PHE A 143 3.44 23.09 2.91
CA PHE A 143 4.06 21.85 3.39
C PHE A 143 5.39 22.11 4.11
N LYS A 144 6.20 23.04 3.57
CA LYS A 144 7.44 23.50 4.21
C LYS A 144 7.21 24.27 5.50
N TYR A 145 6.22 25.18 5.54
CA TYR A 145 5.88 25.89 6.78
C TYR A 145 5.37 24.96 7.89
N LEU A 146 4.75 23.84 7.51
CA LEU A 146 4.29 22.80 8.43
C LEU A 146 5.42 21.88 8.91
N GLY A 147 6.63 21.99 8.35
CA GLY A 147 7.77 21.12 8.64
C GLY A 147 7.58 19.68 8.18
N TRP A 148 6.71 19.46 7.18
CA TRP A 148 6.39 18.13 6.67
C TRP A 148 7.39 17.65 5.61
N ASP A 149 8.29 18.51 5.13
CA ASP A 149 9.39 18.20 4.20
C ASP A 149 10.56 17.47 4.87
N MET A 150 10.27 16.33 5.50
CA MET A 150 11.28 15.51 6.20
C MET A 150 12.11 14.67 5.21
N LYS A 151 13.12 13.98 5.75
CA LYS A 151 13.91 13.00 4.96
C LYS A 151 13.02 11.85 4.47
N THR A 152 13.34 11.31 3.30
CA THR A 152 12.58 10.22 2.64
C THR A 152 12.23 9.06 3.56
N LYS A 153 13.16 8.64 4.44
CA LYS A 153 12.90 7.56 5.40
C LYS A 153 11.71 7.87 6.33
N TYR A 154 11.62 9.10 6.82
CA TYR A 154 10.51 9.52 7.68
C TYR A 154 9.21 9.66 6.89
N ASN A 155 9.28 10.21 5.67
CA ASN A 155 8.10 10.35 4.81
C ASN A 155 7.50 8.97 4.44
N ILE A 156 8.33 7.95 4.15
CA ILE A 156 7.85 6.59 3.86
C ILE A 156 7.13 5.98 5.06
N MET A 157 7.66 6.20 6.26
CA MET A 157 7.06 5.70 7.50
C MET A 157 5.72 6.39 7.78
N GLU A 158 5.68 7.72 7.69
CA GLU A 158 4.45 8.49 7.81
C GLU A 158 3.41 8.06 6.78
N SER A 159 3.80 7.83 5.52
CA SER A 159 2.90 7.33 4.49
C SER A 159 2.32 5.96 4.85
N ALA A 160 3.14 5.01 5.32
CA ALA A 160 2.62 3.71 5.76
C ALA A 160 1.58 3.85 6.88
N ASP A 161 1.84 4.71 7.87
CA ASP A 161 0.90 4.96 8.96
C ASP A 161 -0.41 5.62 8.49
N ILE A 162 -0.34 6.55 7.52
CA ILE A 162 -1.52 7.15 6.90
C ILE A 162 -2.35 6.08 6.20
N GLU A 163 -1.73 5.27 5.33
CA GLU A 163 -2.45 4.21 4.61
C GLU A 163 -3.12 3.23 5.58
N ARG A 164 -2.40 2.83 6.64
CA ARG A 164 -2.93 1.96 7.69
C ARG A 164 -4.16 2.57 8.35
N GLN A 165 -4.11 3.84 8.74
CA GLN A 165 -5.24 4.52 9.37
C GLN A 165 -6.46 4.60 8.44
N CYS A 166 -6.23 4.79 7.14
CA CYS A 166 -7.28 4.83 6.15
C CYS A 166 -7.97 3.46 5.98
N HIS A 167 -7.22 2.40 5.64
CA HIS A 167 -7.80 1.08 5.33
C HIS A 167 -8.29 0.29 6.57
N SER A 168 -7.72 0.53 7.75
CA SER A 168 -8.05 -0.27 8.95
C SER A 168 -9.35 0.13 9.65
N LYS A 169 -9.89 1.32 9.37
CA LYS A 169 -11.04 1.84 10.13
C LYS A 169 -11.90 2.83 9.37
N MET A 170 -11.28 3.80 8.69
CA MET A 170 -12.02 4.88 8.04
C MET A 170 -12.89 4.35 6.89
N TYR A 171 -12.33 3.50 6.02
CA TYR A 171 -13.09 2.97 4.88
C TYR A 171 -14.20 2.00 5.30
N ASP A 172 -13.98 1.17 6.33
CA ASP A 172 -15.03 0.28 6.86
C ASP A 172 -16.25 1.08 7.35
N GLU A 173 -16.01 2.17 8.10
CA GLU A 173 -17.08 3.06 8.58
C GLU A 173 -17.84 3.73 7.41
N PHE A 174 -17.12 4.08 6.33
CA PHE A 174 -17.70 4.72 5.15
C PHE A 174 -18.48 3.74 4.28
N GLU A 175 -17.97 2.51 4.08
CA GLU A 175 -18.66 1.42 3.38
C GLU A 175 -19.97 1.09 4.08
N ASP A 176 -19.93 0.93 5.40
CA ASP A 176 -21.10 0.65 6.24
C ASP A 176 -22.16 1.75 6.11
N THR A 177 -21.73 3.00 6.11
CA THR A 177 -22.63 4.16 5.96
C THR A 177 -23.28 4.14 4.58
N ALA A 178 -22.49 4.02 3.51
CA ALA A 178 -23.00 3.94 2.13
C ALA A 178 -23.96 2.76 1.94
N THR A 179 -23.68 1.61 2.58
CA THR A 179 -24.54 0.42 2.55
C THR A 179 -25.87 0.68 3.25
N LYS A 180 -25.86 1.28 4.45
CA LYS A 180 -27.07 1.65 5.22
C LYS A 180 -27.94 2.65 4.47
N GLU A 181 -27.31 3.60 3.78
CA GLU A 181 -27.98 4.60 2.94
C GLU A 181 -28.35 4.08 1.55
N ARG A 182 -28.04 2.81 1.23
CA ARG A 182 -28.37 2.10 -0.01
C ARG A 182 -27.65 2.60 -1.27
N PHE A 183 -26.49 3.24 -1.11
CA PHE A 183 -25.58 3.60 -2.21
C PHE A 183 -24.63 2.44 -2.53
N LYS A 184 -25.17 1.36 -3.11
CA LYS A 184 -24.43 0.10 -3.36
C LYS A 184 -23.14 0.30 -4.15
N ASP A 185 -23.20 1.02 -5.26
CA ASP A 185 -22.03 1.23 -6.14
C ASP A 185 -20.92 2.01 -5.41
N ILE A 186 -21.29 2.92 -4.52
CA ILE A 186 -20.34 3.71 -3.71
C ILE A 186 -19.73 2.84 -2.61
N ALA A 187 -20.53 1.98 -1.96
CA ALA A 187 -20.02 1.04 -0.95
C ALA A 187 -19.01 0.06 -1.56
N GLU A 188 -19.33 -0.53 -2.72
CA GLU A 188 -18.41 -1.42 -3.44
C GLU A 188 -17.13 -0.69 -3.85
N PHE A 189 -17.24 0.53 -4.37
CA PHE A 189 -16.09 1.37 -4.68
C PHE A 189 -15.21 1.65 -3.45
N ILE A 190 -15.81 2.00 -2.31
CA ILE A 190 -15.08 2.27 -1.06
C ILE A 190 -14.33 1.01 -0.60
N LYS A 191 -14.96 -0.16 -0.70
CA LYS A 191 -14.34 -1.42 -0.34
C LYS A 191 -13.11 -1.71 -1.20
N GLU A 192 -13.24 -1.59 -2.52
CA GLU A 192 -12.14 -1.78 -3.47
C GLU A 192 -11.00 -0.76 -3.22
N LEU A 193 -11.33 0.50 -2.90
CA LEU A 193 -10.34 1.49 -2.47
C LEU A 193 -9.57 1.04 -1.22
N SER A 194 -10.27 0.52 -0.20
CA SER A 194 -9.64 0.03 1.03
C SER A 194 -8.59 -1.06 0.74
N GLU A 195 -8.90 -1.99 -0.18
CA GLU A 195 -7.97 -3.04 -0.59
C GLU A 195 -6.71 -2.47 -1.29
N ILE A 196 -6.88 -1.41 -2.09
CA ILE A 196 -5.77 -0.70 -2.75
C ILE A 196 -4.86 -0.02 -1.71
N GLU A 197 -5.43 0.72 -0.76
CA GLU A 197 -4.63 1.42 0.26
C GLU A 197 -3.89 0.42 1.18
N ALA A 198 -4.47 -0.76 1.44
CA ALA A 198 -3.77 -1.85 2.13
C ALA A 198 -2.54 -2.36 1.35
N GLU A 199 -2.57 -2.37 0.01
CA GLU A 199 -1.38 -2.67 -0.80
C GLU A 199 -0.37 -1.53 -0.80
N HIS A 200 -0.80 -0.26 -0.71
CA HIS A 200 0.08 0.88 -0.53
C HIS A 200 0.87 0.80 0.77
N GLU A 201 0.22 0.52 1.90
CA GLU A 201 0.89 0.30 3.19
C GLU A 201 1.97 -0.78 3.06
N LYS A 202 1.60 -1.96 2.56
CA LYS A 202 2.53 -3.09 2.37
C LYS A 202 3.74 -2.69 1.52
N LYS A 203 3.53 -1.85 0.50
CA LYS A 203 4.60 -1.36 -0.36
C LYS A 203 5.53 -0.39 0.37
N PHE A 204 4.99 0.54 1.14
CA PHE A 204 5.79 1.46 1.97
C PHE A 204 6.60 0.70 3.03
N LEU A 205 6.01 -0.29 3.72
CA LEU A 205 6.71 -1.13 4.70
C LEU A 205 7.86 -1.92 4.07
N ARG A 206 7.65 -2.48 2.87
CA ARG A 206 8.74 -3.15 2.11
C ARG A 206 9.86 -2.17 1.76
N LEU A 207 9.53 -0.96 1.30
CA LEU A 207 10.53 0.06 0.99
C LEU A 207 11.30 0.49 2.24
N MET A 208 10.63 0.61 3.38
CA MET A 208 11.25 0.94 4.65
C MET A 208 12.24 -0.14 5.09
N LYS A 209 11.87 -1.43 4.96
CA LYS A 209 12.77 -2.56 5.22
C LYS A 209 14.02 -2.50 4.34
N ILE A 210 13.84 -2.31 3.03
CA ILE A 210 14.94 -2.19 2.06
C ILE A 210 15.88 -1.03 2.44
N LEU A 211 15.32 0.13 2.82
CA LEU A 211 16.10 1.28 3.26
C LEU A 211 16.84 1.03 4.58
N HIS A 212 16.21 0.34 5.53
CA HIS A 212 16.82 0.02 6.83
C HIS A 212 18.00 -0.94 6.67
N GLU A 213 17.87 -1.94 5.80
CA GLU A 213 18.92 -2.93 5.51
C GLU A 213 20.00 -2.41 4.54
N ASN A 214 19.91 -1.15 4.07
CA ASN A 214 20.75 -0.58 3.02
C ASN A 214 20.77 -1.41 1.71
N LYS A 215 19.68 -2.14 1.43
CA LYS A 215 19.52 -3.02 0.27
C LYS A 215 18.87 -2.36 -0.95
N LEU A 216 18.76 -1.03 -0.97
CA LEU A 216 18.12 -0.30 -2.08
C LEU A 216 18.83 -0.54 -3.42
N PHE A 217 20.15 -0.71 -3.38
CA PHE A 217 21.00 -0.94 -4.55
C PHE A 217 21.91 -2.16 -4.40
N SER A 218 21.55 -3.08 -3.50
CA SER A 218 22.30 -4.31 -3.25
C SER A 218 21.34 -5.47 -2.97
N ALA A 219 21.77 -6.68 -3.32
CA ALA A 219 21.04 -7.91 -3.13
C ALA A 219 22.01 -9.02 -2.67
N ASP A 220 21.48 -10.02 -1.95
CA ASP A 220 22.29 -11.12 -1.43
C ASP A 220 22.82 -12.04 -2.55
N MET A 221 22.09 -12.10 -3.68
CA MET A 221 22.42 -12.84 -4.89
C MET A 221 22.55 -11.91 -6.11
N ILE A 222 23.13 -12.41 -7.20
CA ILE A 222 23.17 -11.68 -8.46
C ILE A 222 21.72 -11.50 -8.95
N VAL A 223 21.32 -10.26 -9.16
CA VAL A 223 20.01 -9.90 -9.72
C VAL A 223 20.19 -9.03 -10.95
N ARG A 224 19.15 -8.99 -11.79
CA ARG A 224 19.06 -8.06 -12.92
C ARG A 224 18.69 -6.67 -12.42
N TRP A 225 19.55 -5.70 -12.65
CA TRP A 225 19.29 -4.29 -12.38
C TRP A 225 18.94 -3.57 -13.67
N LYS A 226 17.77 -2.94 -13.74
CA LYS A 226 17.31 -2.15 -14.90
C LYS A 226 17.46 -0.66 -14.62
N CYS A 227 18.11 0.06 -15.52
CA CYS A 227 18.16 1.51 -15.49
C CYS A 227 16.83 2.08 -16.00
N ARG A 228 16.04 2.71 -15.12
CA ARG A 228 14.76 3.35 -15.46
C ARG A 228 14.87 4.48 -16.48
N ASN A 229 16.04 5.09 -16.63
CA ASN A 229 16.25 6.18 -17.58
C ASN A 229 16.38 5.69 -19.03
N CYS A 230 16.97 4.52 -19.28
CA CYS A 230 17.33 4.10 -20.65
C CYS A 230 17.10 2.62 -20.93
N GLY A 231 16.62 1.84 -19.97
CA GLY A 231 16.34 0.42 -20.12
C GLY A 231 17.56 -0.51 -20.00
N HIS A 232 18.79 0.00 -19.88
CA HIS A 232 19.99 -0.84 -19.73
C HIS A 232 19.86 -1.81 -18.54
N VAL A 233 20.08 -3.10 -18.79
CA VAL A 233 20.08 -4.17 -17.78
C VAL A 233 21.51 -4.60 -17.47
N SER A 234 21.80 -4.84 -16.20
CA SER A 234 23.09 -5.35 -15.73
C SER A 234 22.88 -6.39 -14.64
N ASP A 235 23.58 -7.52 -14.74
CA ASP A 235 23.60 -8.56 -13.72
C ASP A 235 24.69 -8.28 -12.69
N ALA A 236 24.28 -8.05 -11.44
CA ALA A 236 25.22 -7.81 -10.35
C ALA A 236 24.56 -8.01 -8.98
N LYS A 237 25.37 -8.23 -7.94
CA LYS A 237 24.90 -8.13 -6.54
C LYS A 237 24.56 -6.69 -6.15
N GLU A 238 25.27 -5.72 -6.71
CA GLU A 238 25.00 -4.29 -6.50
C GLU A 238 24.69 -3.59 -7.82
N ALA A 239 23.72 -2.66 -7.80
CA ALA A 239 23.45 -1.83 -8.96
C ALA A 239 24.70 -1.02 -9.35
N PRO A 240 25.00 -0.86 -10.66
CA PRO A 240 26.16 -0.07 -11.09
C PRO A 240 26.12 1.37 -10.56
N LYS A 241 27.27 1.88 -10.05
CA LYS A 241 27.37 3.27 -9.56
C LYS A 241 27.04 4.32 -10.63
N LYS A 242 27.30 4.00 -11.89
CA LYS A 242 26.88 4.75 -13.07
C LYS A 242 26.41 3.79 -14.16
N CYS A 243 25.33 4.16 -14.86
CA CYS A 243 24.86 3.42 -16.02
C CYS A 243 25.89 3.49 -17.15
N LYS A 244 26.25 2.34 -17.73
CA LYS A 244 27.24 2.28 -18.82
C LYS A 244 26.75 2.97 -20.09
N VAL A 245 25.44 3.03 -20.29
CA VAL A 245 24.79 3.64 -21.46
C VAL A 245 24.55 5.14 -21.24
N CYS A 246 23.58 5.51 -20.41
CA CYS A 246 23.15 6.91 -20.25
C CYS A 246 23.95 7.72 -19.22
N LYS A 247 24.94 7.11 -18.56
CA LYS A 247 25.82 7.73 -17.55
C LYS A 247 25.13 8.28 -16.30
N LYS A 248 23.82 8.09 -16.13
CA LYS A 248 23.09 8.42 -14.90
C LYS A 248 23.58 7.60 -13.71
N THR A 249 23.40 8.14 -12.51
CA THR A 249 23.88 7.56 -11.25
C THR A 249 23.13 6.28 -10.86
N GLN A 250 23.64 5.58 -9.85
CA GLN A 250 23.03 4.39 -9.23
C GLN A 250 21.54 4.57 -8.91
N ALA A 251 21.12 5.80 -8.59
CA ALA A 251 19.75 6.16 -8.24
C ALA A 251 18.68 5.82 -9.30
N PHE A 252 19.09 5.60 -10.55
CA PHE A 252 18.18 5.23 -11.64
C PHE A 252 18.00 3.72 -11.82
N PHE A 253 18.71 2.89 -11.06
CA PHE A 253 18.57 1.44 -11.13
C PHE A 253 17.50 0.92 -10.18
N GLU A 254 16.76 -0.08 -10.63
CA GLU A 254 15.82 -0.87 -9.84
C GLU A 254 16.00 -2.37 -10.15
N ILE A 255 15.54 -3.23 -9.24
CA ILE A 255 15.51 -4.68 -9.51
C ILE A 255 14.49 -4.96 -10.61
N HIS A 256 14.94 -5.62 -11.67
CA HIS A 256 14.13 -6.00 -12.80
C HIS A 256 13.24 -7.20 -12.42
N LYS A 257 11.93 -6.96 -12.34
CA LYS A 257 10.92 -7.98 -12.06
C LYS A 257 10.37 -8.54 -13.38
N GLU A 258 11.14 -9.40 -14.04
CA GLU A 258 10.72 -10.18 -15.22
C GLU A 258 10.87 -11.67 -14.95
#